data_AF-D8M2K9-F1
#
_entry.id   AF-D8M2K9-F1
#
_cell.length_a   1.000
_cell.length_b   1.000
_cell.length_c   1.000
_cell.angle_alpha   90.00
_cell.angle_beta   90.00
_cell.angle_gamma   90.00
#
_symmetry.space_group_name_H-M   'P 1'
#
loop_
_entity.id
_entity.type
_entity.pdbx_description
1 polymer ?
#
loop_
_entity_poly.entity_id
_entity_poly.type
_entity_poly.pdbx_seq_one_letter_code
_entity_poly.pdbx_strand_id
1 'polypeptide(L)'
;MKLTAFLLICALVFAEFTENDGVLVLNDDNFDQAIAEHESLLVKFYAPWCGHCKKLAPDYSAAARELRELDPPLYLAEVDATAAPKLSQRFAIRGYPTLKFFKNGNAVDYDSGRSKADIVNYMKRKAGPVAVTYTTLDDLKTAIESADVSVVGYFANTECKEYKDWYGVMANVDDVTAIYITDAAIMEAMEVSAPAVAMYKKSTTGALVYEGDMEGLKRWIILHQLPLVVPFSQQYSRKLFAPEHGIKVQLMFFAPEKNPGEAKPVLEEVARAFQGRLFIVHIPSENARLLDYFGLTAEQIPALAMADFSGEGMDKYLFEGEMTVAAISEFIEKFFAKKLTPFLKSEDVPAEQPGPVYKVVGKSFEEVVLDPKKNVFVKFYAPWCGHCKALAPTYEKLAEAYKDDADVVIAEMDATANEVAGLNIRGFPTLKFYKAGEPTAPVDYEGERTLEALTDFVEKNRVAVKHEEEEL
;
A
#
# COMPACT_ATOMS: atom_id res chain seq x y z
N MET A 1 7.40 -45.77 62.28
CA MET A 1 7.08 -45.29 60.91
C MET A 1 7.35 -43.80 60.85
N LYS A 2 8.46 -43.37 60.22
CA LYS A 2 8.69 -41.97 59.83
C LYS A 2 8.63 -41.94 58.31
N LEU A 3 7.61 -41.30 57.76
CA LEU A 3 7.50 -41.03 56.33
C LEU A 3 8.17 -39.69 56.06
N THR A 4 9.26 -39.71 55.30
CA THR A 4 9.95 -38.50 54.84
C THR A 4 9.38 -38.14 53.47
N ALA A 5 8.74 -36.98 53.34
CA ALA A 5 8.25 -36.45 52.07
C ALA A 5 9.43 -35.78 51.33
N PHE A 6 9.67 -36.20 50.09
CA PHE A 6 10.63 -35.56 49.18
C PHE A 6 9.85 -34.56 48.32
N LEU A 7 10.12 -33.27 48.49
CA LEU A 7 9.63 -32.20 47.61
C LEU A 7 10.55 -32.15 46.38
N LEU A 8 10.04 -32.52 45.20
CA LEU A 8 10.77 -32.39 43.94
C LEU A 8 10.58 -30.96 43.43
N ILE A 9 11.61 -30.11 43.55
CA ILE A 9 11.64 -28.79 42.91
C ILE A 9 12.15 -29.01 41.49
N CYS A 10 11.25 -28.97 40.49
CA CYS A 10 11.63 -28.87 39.09
C CYS A 10 12.17 -27.45 38.84
N ALA A 11 13.48 -27.30 38.71
CA ALA A 11 14.09 -26.08 38.20
C ALA A 11 13.86 -26.02 36.68
N LEU A 12 13.10 -25.02 36.22
CA LEU A 12 13.04 -24.65 34.81
C LEU A 12 14.43 -24.16 34.39
N VAL A 13 15.12 -24.94 33.56
CA VAL A 13 16.39 -24.54 32.94
C VAL A 13 16.02 -23.68 31.73
N PHE A 14 16.13 -22.36 31.85
CA PHE A 14 16.08 -21.47 30.70
C PHE A 14 17.36 -21.66 29.88
N ALA A 15 17.26 -21.70 28.55
CA ALA A 15 18.46 -21.73 27.74
C ALA A 15 19.17 -20.38 27.75
N GLU A 16 20.49 -20.40 27.94
CA GLU A 16 21.30 -19.20 27.84
C GLU A 16 21.52 -18.86 26.36
N PHE A 17 20.85 -17.83 25.88
CA PHE A 17 21.14 -17.23 24.58
C PHE A 17 22.36 -16.33 24.68
N THR A 18 23.20 -16.33 23.64
CA THR A 18 24.26 -15.32 23.52
C THR A 18 23.62 -13.95 23.35
N GLU A 19 24.16 -12.92 24.00
CA GLU A 19 23.67 -11.56 23.89
C GLU A 19 24.74 -10.60 23.38
N ASN A 20 24.29 -9.60 22.63
CA ASN A 20 25.06 -8.46 22.21
C ASN A 20 24.39 -7.20 22.76
N ASP A 21 25.00 -6.58 23.76
CA ASP A 21 24.54 -5.33 24.36
C ASP A 21 23.07 -5.34 24.86
N GLY A 22 22.63 -6.49 25.38
CA GLY A 22 21.27 -6.72 25.86
C GLY A 22 20.29 -7.22 24.80
N VAL A 23 20.74 -7.44 23.56
CA VAL A 23 19.97 -7.99 22.46
C VAL A 23 20.33 -9.47 22.29
N LEU A 24 19.33 -10.36 22.23
CA LEU A 24 19.55 -11.79 22.00
C LEU A 24 20.13 -12.02 20.59
N VAL A 25 21.18 -12.83 20.46
CA VAL A 25 21.78 -13.20 19.18
C VAL A 25 21.22 -14.54 18.73
N LEU A 26 20.41 -14.50 17.67
CA LEU A 26 19.73 -15.66 17.13
C LEU A 26 20.31 -16.08 15.77
N ASN A 27 20.19 -17.37 15.47
CA ASN A 27 20.65 -18.00 14.25
C ASN A 27 19.71 -19.14 13.85
N ASP A 28 20.01 -19.82 12.74
CA ASP A 28 19.20 -20.92 12.20
C ASP A 28 18.95 -22.08 13.19
N ASP A 29 19.78 -22.23 14.25
CA ASP A 29 19.74 -23.36 15.18
C ASP A 29 18.97 -23.05 16.48
N ASN A 30 18.98 -21.81 16.96
CA ASN A 30 18.39 -21.44 18.26
C ASN A 30 17.12 -20.56 18.16
N PHE A 31 16.74 -20.15 16.95
CA PHE A 31 15.64 -19.21 16.74
C PHE A 31 14.30 -19.74 17.25
N ASP A 32 13.91 -20.95 16.85
CA ASP A 32 12.60 -21.50 17.22
C ASP A 32 12.47 -21.72 18.75
N GLN A 33 13.58 -22.00 19.42
CA GLN A 33 13.62 -22.07 20.88
C GLN A 33 13.35 -20.69 21.50
N ALA A 34 14.02 -19.64 21.03
CA ALA A 34 13.78 -18.28 21.53
C ALA A 34 12.33 -17.83 21.32
N ILE A 35 11.72 -18.19 20.19
CA ILE A 35 10.31 -17.91 19.91
C ILE A 35 9.36 -18.66 20.86
N ALA A 36 9.72 -19.88 21.27
CA ALA A 36 8.92 -20.66 22.21
C ALA A 36 9.06 -20.17 23.67
N GLU A 37 10.26 -19.70 24.05
CA GLU A 37 10.54 -19.22 25.41
C GLU A 37 10.05 -17.78 25.67
N HIS A 38 9.93 -16.97 24.61
CA HIS A 38 9.50 -15.57 24.73
C HIS A 38 8.13 -15.35 24.07
N GLU A 39 7.11 -15.10 24.90
CA GLU A 39 5.76 -14.81 24.41
C GLU A 39 5.74 -13.62 23.45
N SER A 40 6.58 -12.61 23.70
CA SER A 40 6.70 -11.38 22.91
C SER A 40 8.17 -11.09 22.62
N LEU A 41 8.57 -11.16 21.34
CA LEU A 41 9.95 -10.95 20.90
C LEU A 41 9.98 -10.11 19.62
N LEU A 42 10.75 -9.03 19.59
CA LEU A 42 11.02 -8.30 18.34
C LEU A 42 12.40 -8.69 17.82
N VAL A 43 12.47 -9.12 16.56
CA VAL A 43 13.69 -9.60 15.91
C VAL A 43 14.10 -8.64 14.80
N LYS A 44 15.36 -8.21 14.80
CA LYS A 44 16.01 -7.43 13.74
C LYS A 44 16.86 -8.33 12.85
N PHE A 45 16.45 -8.51 11.60
CA PHE A 45 17.25 -9.13 10.54
C PHE A 45 18.16 -8.08 9.90
N TYR A 46 19.47 -8.31 9.94
CA TYR A 46 20.47 -7.33 9.49
C TYR A 46 21.58 -7.96 8.63
N ALA A 47 22.40 -7.10 8.03
CA ALA A 47 23.67 -7.47 7.42
C ALA A 47 24.80 -6.59 7.99
N PRO A 48 26.00 -7.13 8.26
CA PRO A 48 27.10 -6.39 8.92
C PRO A 48 27.56 -5.13 8.19
N TRP A 49 27.41 -5.11 6.86
CA TRP A 49 27.82 -3.99 6.00
C TRP A 49 26.73 -2.94 5.78
N CYS A 50 25.49 -3.17 6.23
CA CYS A 50 24.38 -2.26 5.98
C CYS A 50 24.44 -1.00 6.85
N GLY A 51 24.53 0.18 6.22
CA GLY A 51 24.57 1.47 6.92
C GLY A 51 23.32 1.76 7.77
N HIS A 52 22.12 1.43 7.28
CA HIS A 52 20.88 1.61 8.05
C HIS A 52 20.83 0.72 9.29
N CYS A 53 21.39 -0.50 9.22
CA CYS A 53 21.49 -1.39 10.38
C CYS A 53 22.43 -0.82 11.44
N LYS A 54 23.60 -0.32 11.02
CA LYS A 54 24.57 0.34 11.91
C LYS A 54 23.97 1.58 12.59
N LYS A 55 23.17 2.37 11.85
CA LYS A 55 22.48 3.54 12.40
C LYS A 55 21.42 3.17 13.45
N LEU A 56 20.70 2.07 13.26
CA LEU A 56 19.67 1.59 14.18
C LEU A 56 20.23 0.91 15.44
N ALA A 57 21.40 0.27 15.35
CA ALA A 57 21.94 -0.57 16.42
C ALA A 57 22.02 0.10 17.81
N PRO A 58 22.42 1.38 17.96
CA PRO A 58 22.45 2.05 19.26
C PRO A 58 21.06 2.20 19.88
N ASP A 59 20.07 2.68 19.11
CA ASP A 59 18.68 2.84 19.57
C ASP A 59 18.05 1.49 19.93
N TYR A 60 18.33 0.46 19.12
CA TYR A 60 17.82 -0.89 19.33
C TYR A 60 18.34 -1.51 20.64
N SER A 61 19.65 -1.41 20.90
CA SER A 61 20.26 -1.94 22.13
C SER A 61 19.86 -1.13 23.36
N ALA A 62 19.69 0.20 23.22
CA ALA A 62 19.15 1.03 24.29
C ALA A 62 17.69 0.69 24.63
N ALA A 63 16.87 0.36 23.63
CA ALA A 63 15.51 -0.11 23.83
C ALA A 63 15.49 -1.49 24.51
N ALA A 64 16.37 -2.42 24.10
CA ALA A 64 16.47 -3.75 24.70
C ALA A 64 16.74 -3.70 26.20
N ARG A 65 17.69 -2.86 26.62
CA ARG A 65 18.00 -2.67 28.05
C ARG A 65 16.81 -2.12 28.83
N GLU A 66 16.11 -1.11 28.31
CA GLU A 66 14.94 -0.55 29.01
C GLU A 66 13.78 -1.55 29.09
N LEU A 67 13.54 -2.30 28.03
CA LEU A 67 12.46 -3.30 27.97
C LEU A 67 12.66 -4.47 28.94
N ARG A 68 13.92 -4.79 29.24
CA ARG A 68 14.28 -5.83 30.21
C ARG A 68 14.01 -5.45 31.66
N GLU A 69 13.91 -4.16 31.98
CA GLU A 69 13.57 -3.66 33.32
C GLU A 69 12.06 -3.68 33.61
N LEU A 70 11.23 -4.11 32.64
CA LEU A 70 9.78 -4.23 32.83
C LEU A 70 9.43 -5.50 33.60
N ASP A 71 8.22 -5.51 34.18
CA ASP A 71 7.61 -6.68 34.80
C ASP A 71 6.26 -6.99 34.13
N PRO A 72 6.16 -8.06 33.29
CA PRO A 72 7.24 -8.97 32.90
C PRO A 72 8.23 -8.34 31.90
N PRO A 73 9.48 -8.84 31.82
CA PRO A 73 10.50 -8.31 30.91
C PRO A 73 10.16 -8.59 29.45
N LEU A 74 10.50 -7.65 28.58
CA LEU A 74 10.38 -7.80 27.13
C LEU A 74 11.76 -7.85 26.48
N TYR A 75 11.88 -8.67 25.43
CA TYR A 75 13.16 -8.98 24.81
C TYR A 75 13.23 -8.50 23.37
N LEU A 76 14.43 -8.11 22.95
CA LEU A 76 14.78 -7.83 21.56
C LEU A 76 15.84 -8.84 21.11
N ALA A 77 15.81 -9.20 19.83
CA ALA A 77 16.75 -10.13 19.23
C ALA A 77 17.30 -9.62 17.89
N GLU A 78 18.43 -10.14 17.48
CA GLU A 78 19.02 -9.89 16.17
C GLU A 78 19.45 -11.17 15.47
N VAL A 79 19.32 -11.17 14.15
CA VAL A 79 19.75 -12.27 13.26
C VAL A 79 20.60 -11.67 12.16
N ASP A 80 21.84 -12.13 12.03
CA ASP A 80 22.64 -11.87 10.84
C ASP A 80 22.09 -12.72 9.68
N ALA A 81 21.29 -12.08 8.84
CA ALA A 81 20.63 -12.74 7.72
C ALA A 81 21.63 -13.23 6.65
N THR A 82 22.86 -12.69 6.64
CA THR A 82 23.91 -13.17 5.73
C THR A 82 24.50 -14.51 6.15
N ALA A 83 24.35 -14.87 7.43
CA ALA A 83 24.78 -16.13 8.01
C ALA A 83 23.62 -17.08 8.36
N ALA A 84 22.37 -16.64 8.18
CA ALA A 84 21.16 -17.40 8.51
C ALA A 84 20.22 -17.54 7.28
N PRO A 85 20.60 -18.35 6.27
CA PRO A 85 19.84 -18.48 5.03
C PRO A 85 18.46 -19.12 5.24
N LYS A 86 18.29 -20.07 6.19
CA LYS A 86 16.99 -20.71 6.42
C LYS A 86 15.98 -19.70 6.95
N LEU A 87 16.38 -18.89 7.93
CA LEU A 87 15.53 -17.83 8.47
C LEU A 87 15.24 -16.73 7.42
N SER A 88 16.24 -16.35 6.63
CA SER A 88 16.07 -15.35 5.57
C SER A 88 15.04 -15.79 4.53
N GLN A 89 15.08 -17.07 4.13
CA GLN A 89 14.08 -17.65 3.24
C GLN A 89 12.71 -17.77 3.93
N ARG A 90 12.66 -18.35 5.13
CA ARG A 90 11.42 -18.59 5.90
C ARG A 90 10.61 -17.31 6.11
N PHE A 91 11.30 -16.20 6.37
CA PHE A 91 10.67 -14.91 6.67
C PHE A 91 10.72 -13.93 5.50
N ALA A 92 11.09 -14.40 4.29
CA ALA A 92 11.15 -13.62 3.06
C ALA A 92 11.91 -12.28 3.20
N ILE A 93 13.08 -12.32 3.82
CA ILE A 93 13.90 -11.13 4.06
C ILE A 93 14.53 -10.69 2.73
N ARG A 94 14.10 -9.53 2.21
CA ARG A 94 14.54 -8.97 0.91
C ARG A 94 15.38 -7.70 1.03
N GLY A 95 15.56 -7.19 2.23
CA GLY A 95 16.28 -5.94 2.50
C GLY A 95 16.65 -5.81 3.97
N TYR A 96 17.50 -4.84 4.30
CA TYR A 96 18.03 -4.67 5.65
C TYR A 96 17.96 -3.19 6.12
N PRO A 97 17.65 -2.93 7.40
CA PRO A 97 17.11 -3.89 8.36
C PRO A 97 15.64 -4.22 8.08
N THR A 98 15.27 -5.47 8.30
CA THR A 98 13.86 -5.91 8.41
C THR A 98 13.59 -6.29 9.86
N LEU A 99 12.53 -5.75 10.44
CA LEU A 99 12.14 -6.03 11.81
C LEU A 99 10.81 -6.79 11.81
N LYS A 100 10.72 -7.85 12.62
CA LYS A 100 9.51 -8.65 12.78
C LYS A 100 9.22 -8.86 14.26
N PHE A 101 7.98 -8.60 14.66
CA PHE A 101 7.50 -8.87 16.01
C PHE A 101 6.84 -10.24 16.05
N PHE A 102 7.11 -11.00 17.10
CA PHE A 102 6.58 -12.32 17.34
C PHE A 102 5.74 -12.28 18.62
N LYS A 103 4.47 -12.74 18.51
CA LYS A 103 3.58 -12.96 19.64
C LYS A 103 3.08 -14.40 19.61
N ASN A 104 3.39 -15.20 20.62
CA ASN A 104 3.01 -16.62 20.68
C ASN A 104 3.39 -17.40 19.39
N GLY A 105 4.58 -17.14 18.86
CA GLY A 105 5.07 -17.75 17.62
C GLY A 105 4.57 -17.12 16.31
N ASN A 106 3.55 -16.26 16.34
CA ASN A 106 3.04 -15.58 15.16
C ASN A 106 3.88 -14.35 14.83
N ALA A 107 4.42 -14.31 13.60
CA ALA A 107 5.20 -13.19 13.10
C ALA A 107 4.31 -12.12 12.44
N VAL A 108 4.55 -10.86 12.79
CA VAL A 108 4.02 -9.67 12.12
C VAL A 108 5.15 -8.71 11.80
N ASP A 109 5.00 -7.93 10.72
CA ASP A 109 5.99 -6.92 10.37
C ASP A 109 5.99 -5.79 11.40
N TYR A 110 7.20 -5.37 11.81
CA TYR A 110 7.35 -4.17 12.62
C TYR A 110 7.20 -2.95 11.73
N ASP A 111 6.30 -2.07 12.14
CA ASP A 111 5.73 -1.09 11.24
C ASP A 111 5.80 0.34 11.82
N SER A 112 6.46 0.50 12.98
CA SER A 112 6.64 1.78 13.67
C SER A 112 8.00 2.45 13.37
N GLY A 113 8.28 3.57 14.04
CA GLY A 113 9.52 4.32 13.91
C GLY A 113 10.74 3.54 14.42
N ARG A 114 11.95 4.03 14.12
CA ARG A 114 13.22 3.34 14.41
C ARG A 114 13.98 3.92 15.61
N SER A 115 13.39 4.89 16.32
CA SER A 115 14.00 5.43 17.54
C SER A 115 13.82 4.47 18.72
N LYS A 116 14.63 4.64 19.77
CA LYS A 116 14.45 3.92 21.04
C LYS A 116 13.00 4.03 21.55
N ALA A 117 12.44 5.23 21.57
CA ALA A 117 11.11 5.49 22.10
C ALA A 117 10.01 4.77 21.31
N ASP A 118 10.12 4.78 19.97
CA ASP A 118 9.15 4.08 19.10
C ASP A 118 9.17 2.57 19.36
N ILE A 119 10.36 1.97 19.47
CA ILE A 119 10.53 0.53 19.71
C ILE A 119 9.97 0.14 21.08
N VAL A 120 10.31 0.90 22.13
CA VAL A 120 9.81 0.64 23.48
C VAL A 120 8.29 0.74 23.52
N ASN A 121 7.72 1.80 22.95
CA ASN A 121 6.27 2.01 22.93
C ASN A 121 5.55 0.94 22.08
N TYR A 122 6.16 0.49 20.98
CA TYR A 122 5.64 -0.62 20.18
C TYR A 122 5.63 -1.92 20.99
N MET A 123 6.74 -2.27 21.63
CA MET A 123 6.86 -3.51 22.41
C MET A 123 5.90 -3.52 23.59
N LYS A 124 5.81 -2.43 24.38
CA LYS A 124 4.86 -2.33 25.50
C LYS A 124 3.42 -2.52 25.05
N ARG A 125 3.03 -1.88 23.93
CA ARG A 125 1.67 -2.01 23.36
C ARG A 125 1.38 -3.41 22.87
N LYS A 126 2.31 -4.04 22.14
CA LYS A 126 2.09 -5.33 21.49
C LYS A 126 2.28 -6.53 22.42
N ALA A 127 3.06 -6.37 23.48
CA ALA A 127 3.28 -7.42 24.47
C ALA A 127 2.24 -7.42 25.58
N GLY A 128 1.55 -6.29 25.81
CA GLY A 128 0.42 -6.21 26.73
C GLY A 128 -0.69 -7.23 26.43
N PRO A 129 -1.66 -7.40 27.33
CA PRO A 129 -2.78 -8.30 27.09
C PRO A 129 -3.53 -7.85 25.84
N VAL A 130 -3.94 -8.82 25.01
CA VAL A 130 -4.70 -8.55 23.78
C VAL A 130 -5.94 -7.71 24.08
N ALA A 131 -6.59 -7.99 25.22
CA ALA A 131 -7.74 -7.24 25.70
C ALA A 131 -7.64 -6.98 27.22
N VAL A 132 -8.11 -5.81 27.64
CA VAL A 132 -8.17 -5.40 29.05
C VAL A 132 -9.61 -5.42 29.57
N THR A 133 -9.80 -5.34 30.88
CA THR A 133 -11.12 -5.24 31.51
C THR A 133 -11.14 -4.18 32.60
N TYR A 134 -12.33 -3.76 33.00
CA TYR A 134 -12.56 -2.74 34.00
C TYR A 134 -13.65 -3.20 34.98
N THR A 135 -13.48 -2.88 36.25
CA THR A 135 -14.39 -3.28 37.33
C THR A 135 -15.41 -2.21 37.68
N THR A 136 -15.32 -1.01 37.10
CA THR A 136 -16.26 0.08 37.31
C THR A 136 -16.72 0.67 35.98
N LEU A 137 -17.94 1.20 35.95
CA LEU A 137 -18.49 1.86 34.76
C LEU A 137 -17.71 3.12 34.40
N ASP A 138 -17.26 3.89 35.39
CA ASP A 138 -16.55 5.14 35.18
C ASP A 138 -15.16 4.91 34.56
N ASP A 139 -14.44 3.88 35.03
CA ASP A 139 -13.15 3.51 34.45
C ASP A 139 -13.30 3.01 33.00
N LEU A 140 -14.34 2.19 32.75
CA LEU A 140 -14.66 1.73 31.39
C LEU A 140 -14.94 2.91 30.46
N LYS A 141 -15.81 3.85 30.86
CA LYS A 141 -16.14 5.03 30.07
C LYS A 141 -14.90 5.89 29.81
N THR A 142 -14.08 6.11 30.84
CA THR A 142 -12.83 6.86 30.72
C THR A 142 -11.88 6.21 29.72
N ALA A 143 -11.75 4.88 29.76
CA ALA A 143 -10.92 4.14 28.81
C ALA A 143 -11.43 4.24 27.37
N ILE A 144 -12.75 4.10 27.19
CA ILE A 144 -13.41 4.25 25.89
C ILE A 144 -13.19 5.65 25.31
N GLU A 145 -13.36 6.70 26.11
CA GLU A 145 -13.22 8.10 25.70
C GLU A 145 -11.76 8.51 25.41
N SER A 146 -10.81 7.83 26.07
CA SER A 146 -9.38 8.11 25.91
C SER A 146 -8.81 7.52 24.63
N ALA A 147 -9.32 6.39 24.17
CA ALA A 147 -8.87 5.70 22.96
C ALA A 147 -9.52 6.26 21.69
N ASP A 148 -8.77 6.30 20.58
CA ASP A 148 -9.33 6.72 19.28
C ASP A 148 -10.41 5.75 18.78
N VAL A 149 -10.15 4.45 18.93
CA VAL A 149 -11.08 3.36 18.63
C VAL A 149 -10.97 2.29 19.72
N SER A 150 -12.09 1.94 20.35
CA SER A 150 -12.21 0.80 21.25
C SER A 150 -13.17 -0.23 20.67
N VAL A 151 -12.82 -1.51 20.76
CA VAL A 151 -13.72 -2.63 20.47
C VAL A 151 -14.00 -3.33 21.80
N VAL A 152 -15.24 -3.25 22.26
CA VAL A 152 -15.68 -3.81 23.54
C VAL A 152 -16.47 -5.09 23.29
N GLY A 153 -16.02 -6.20 23.84
CA GLY A 153 -16.75 -7.45 23.87
C GLY A 153 -17.44 -7.69 25.21
N TYR A 154 -18.72 -8.02 25.18
CA TYR A 154 -19.55 -8.28 26.35
C TYR A 154 -19.88 -9.78 26.37
N PHE A 155 -19.44 -10.48 27.42
CA PHE A 155 -19.51 -11.94 27.48
C PHE A 155 -19.95 -12.43 28.85
N ALA A 156 -20.48 -13.67 28.91
CA ALA A 156 -20.88 -14.27 30.18
C ALA A 156 -19.67 -14.54 31.09
N ASN A 157 -18.52 -14.93 30.53
CA ASN A 157 -17.25 -15.13 31.22
C ASN A 157 -16.13 -15.34 30.17
N THR A 158 -14.87 -15.46 30.62
CA THR A 158 -13.71 -15.68 29.74
C THR A 158 -13.56 -17.14 29.27
N GLU A 159 -14.36 -18.07 29.78
CA GLU A 159 -14.30 -19.47 29.38
C GLU A 159 -15.24 -19.82 28.21
N CYS A 160 -16.20 -18.94 27.92
CA CYS A 160 -17.17 -19.15 26.86
C CYS A 160 -16.53 -19.07 25.46
N LYS A 161 -17.17 -19.71 24.48
CA LYS A 161 -16.66 -19.80 23.11
C LYS A 161 -16.56 -18.42 22.47
N GLU A 162 -17.56 -17.57 22.70
CA GLU A 162 -17.68 -16.23 22.13
C GLU A 162 -16.52 -15.33 22.54
N TYR A 163 -16.11 -15.38 23.81
CA TYR A 163 -14.94 -14.65 24.29
C TYR A 163 -13.66 -15.15 23.63
N LYS A 164 -13.46 -16.48 23.58
CA LYS A 164 -12.24 -17.09 23.02
C LYS A 164 -12.09 -16.77 21.53
N ASP A 165 -13.18 -16.84 20.77
CA ASP A 165 -13.21 -16.48 19.35
C ASP A 165 -12.92 -14.98 19.16
N TRP A 166 -13.60 -14.11 19.91
CA TRP A 166 -13.39 -12.66 19.86
C TRP A 166 -11.95 -12.28 20.23
N TYR A 167 -11.39 -12.87 21.30
CA TYR A 167 -10.02 -12.65 21.73
C TYR A 167 -9.03 -13.06 20.64
N GLY A 168 -9.28 -14.19 19.95
CA GLY A 168 -8.49 -14.62 18.80
C GLY A 168 -8.52 -13.62 17.65
N VAL A 169 -9.68 -13.01 17.37
CA VAL A 169 -9.79 -11.92 16.39
C VAL A 169 -8.99 -10.69 16.84
N MET A 170 -9.18 -10.23 18.08
CA MET A 170 -8.49 -9.06 18.61
C MET A 170 -6.98 -9.21 18.66
N ALA A 171 -6.47 -10.44 18.83
CA ALA A 171 -5.03 -10.73 18.78
C ALA A 171 -4.42 -10.45 17.38
N ASN A 172 -5.25 -10.35 16.35
CA ASN A 172 -4.88 -10.19 14.95
C ASN A 172 -5.44 -8.89 14.33
N VAL A 173 -5.89 -7.95 15.18
CA VAL A 173 -6.33 -6.62 14.77
C VAL A 173 -5.46 -5.58 15.46
N ASP A 174 -4.93 -4.67 14.65
CA ASP A 174 -4.06 -3.59 15.12
C ASP A 174 -4.81 -2.26 15.24
N ASP A 175 -4.20 -1.33 15.98
CA ASP A 175 -4.65 0.06 16.17
C ASP A 175 -6.07 0.23 16.73
N VAL A 176 -6.48 -0.71 17.57
CA VAL A 176 -7.72 -0.64 18.35
C VAL A 176 -7.44 -1.04 19.79
N THR A 177 -8.13 -0.41 20.73
CA THR A 177 -8.12 -0.85 22.13
C THR A 177 -9.17 -1.94 22.31
N ALA A 178 -8.74 -3.17 22.57
CA ALA A 178 -9.67 -4.26 22.86
C ALA A 178 -10.02 -4.26 24.36
N ILE A 179 -11.32 -4.25 24.67
CA ILE A 179 -11.82 -4.29 26.05
C ILE A 179 -12.82 -5.44 26.14
N TYR A 180 -12.80 -6.20 27.23
CA TYR A 180 -13.84 -7.17 27.51
C TYR A 180 -14.55 -6.86 28.84
N ILE A 181 -15.85 -7.11 28.89
CA ILE A 181 -16.68 -6.94 30.08
C ILE A 181 -17.46 -8.22 30.34
N THR A 182 -17.32 -8.75 31.55
CA THR A 182 -18.09 -9.90 32.06
C THR A 182 -18.94 -9.55 33.27
N ASP A 183 -18.83 -8.32 33.77
CA ASP A 183 -19.61 -7.83 34.91
C ASP A 183 -21.04 -7.49 34.48
N ALA A 184 -22.02 -8.17 35.08
CA ALA A 184 -23.43 -8.01 34.73
C ALA A 184 -23.99 -6.62 35.07
N ALA A 185 -23.50 -5.98 36.13
CA ALA A 185 -23.95 -4.64 36.52
C ALA A 185 -23.44 -3.58 35.54
N ILE A 186 -22.21 -3.72 35.05
CA ILE A 186 -21.69 -2.86 33.98
C ILE A 186 -22.48 -3.06 32.69
N MET A 187 -22.78 -4.30 32.32
CA MET A 187 -23.60 -4.62 31.14
C MET A 187 -25.00 -4.01 31.22
N GLU A 188 -25.68 -4.17 32.35
CA GLU A 188 -27.00 -3.57 32.62
C GLU A 188 -26.94 -2.03 32.52
N ALA A 189 -25.94 -1.40 33.14
CA ALA A 189 -25.78 0.06 33.12
C ALA A 189 -25.39 0.63 31.74
N MET A 190 -24.79 -0.20 30.88
CA MET A 190 -24.50 0.12 29.48
C MET A 190 -25.66 -0.21 28.54
N GLU A 191 -26.75 -0.81 29.06
CA GLU A 191 -27.90 -1.28 28.29
C GLU A 191 -27.54 -2.33 27.22
N VAL A 192 -26.56 -3.20 27.52
CA VAL A 192 -26.08 -4.25 26.60
C VAL A 192 -26.30 -5.63 27.21
N SER A 193 -26.75 -6.59 26.40
CA SER A 193 -26.86 -8.01 26.78
C SER A 193 -25.74 -8.83 26.15
N ALA A 194 -25.14 -9.74 26.92
CA ALA A 194 -24.15 -10.69 26.39
C ALA A 194 -24.83 -11.85 25.63
N PRO A 195 -24.19 -12.41 24.57
CA PRO A 195 -22.94 -11.94 23.97
C PRO A 195 -23.17 -10.74 23.04
N ALA A 196 -22.29 -9.74 23.10
CA ALA A 196 -22.31 -8.62 22.17
C ALA A 196 -20.90 -8.10 21.89
N VAL A 197 -20.70 -7.47 20.73
CA VAL A 197 -19.47 -6.74 20.40
C VAL A 197 -19.87 -5.36 19.91
N ALA A 198 -19.23 -4.32 20.43
CA ALA A 198 -19.50 -2.95 20.05
C ALA A 198 -18.20 -2.18 19.82
N MET A 199 -18.18 -1.30 18.82
CA MET A 199 -17.09 -0.37 18.57
C MET A 199 -17.47 1.02 19.05
N TYR A 200 -16.57 1.66 19.77
CA TYR A 200 -16.66 3.04 20.19
C TYR A 200 -15.54 3.82 19.51
N LYS A 201 -15.85 4.99 18.98
CA LYS A 201 -14.86 5.87 18.36
C LYS A 201 -14.94 7.24 18.96
N LYS A 202 -13.80 7.82 19.30
CA LYS A 202 -13.71 9.17 19.85
C LYS A 202 -14.34 10.23 18.94
N SER A 203 -14.35 9.99 17.63
CA SER A 203 -14.90 10.89 16.61
C SER A 203 -16.42 10.79 16.40
N THR A 204 -17.10 9.82 17.01
CA THR A 204 -18.54 9.60 16.81
C THR A 204 -19.26 9.42 18.14
N THR A 205 -20.51 9.89 18.23
CA THR A 205 -21.36 9.63 19.38
C THR A 205 -21.99 8.23 19.28
N GLY A 206 -22.00 7.52 20.40
CA GLY A 206 -22.63 6.19 20.50
C GLY A 206 -21.73 5.02 20.08
N ALA A 207 -22.28 3.83 20.25
CA ALA A 207 -21.62 2.57 19.92
C ALA A 207 -22.11 2.05 18.57
N LEU A 208 -21.20 1.47 17.78
CA LEU A 208 -21.55 0.67 16.61
C LEU A 208 -21.62 -0.78 17.06
N VAL A 209 -22.82 -1.34 17.14
CA VAL A 209 -23.01 -2.75 17.53
C VAL A 209 -22.74 -3.64 16.32
N TYR A 210 -21.99 -4.71 16.54
CA TYR A 210 -21.74 -5.73 15.53
C TYR A 210 -22.81 -6.81 15.57
N GLU A 211 -23.51 -6.99 14.45
CA GLU A 211 -24.63 -7.95 14.31
C GLU A 211 -24.26 -9.21 13.50
N GLY A 212 -23.01 -9.32 13.04
CA GLY A 212 -22.54 -10.46 12.24
C GLY A 212 -21.93 -11.60 13.08
N ASP A 213 -21.38 -12.60 12.39
CA ASP A 213 -20.67 -13.73 13.01
C ASP A 213 -19.19 -13.41 13.31
N MET A 214 -18.52 -14.26 14.09
CA MET A 214 -17.11 -14.01 14.45
C MET A 214 -16.15 -14.05 13.25
N GLU A 215 -16.52 -14.70 12.14
CA GLU A 215 -15.71 -14.72 10.91
C GLU A 215 -15.67 -13.34 10.24
N GLY A 216 -16.80 -12.64 10.22
CA GLY A 216 -16.92 -11.29 9.66
C GLY A 216 -16.34 -10.17 10.56
N LEU A 217 -16.05 -10.45 11.83
CA LEU A 217 -15.68 -9.43 12.81
C LEU A 217 -14.40 -8.68 12.42
N LYS A 218 -13.34 -9.38 12.01
CA LYS A 218 -12.06 -8.73 11.63
C LYS A 218 -12.28 -7.72 10.49
N ARG A 219 -13.00 -8.14 9.44
CA ARG A 219 -13.36 -7.28 8.31
C ARG A 219 -14.17 -6.07 8.79
N TRP A 220 -15.18 -6.30 9.61
CA TRP A 220 -16.03 -5.24 10.15
C TRP A 220 -15.21 -4.21 10.95
N ILE A 221 -14.29 -4.66 11.81
CA ILE A 221 -13.41 -3.76 12.58
C ILE A 221 -12.56 -2.91 11.62
N ILE A 222 -11.92 -3.52 10.62
CA ILE A 222 -11.09 -2.81 9.63
C ILE A 222 -11.89 -1.72 8.89
N LEU A 223 -13.14 -2.02 8.50
CA LEU A 223 -13.97 -1.07 7.77
C LEU A 223 -14.50 0.08 8.64
N HIS A 224 -14.77 -0.18 9.92
CA HIS A 224 -15.40 0.80 10.80
C HIS A 224 -14.41 1.61 11.64
N GLN A 225 -13.18 1.12 11.84
CA GLN A 225 -12.11 1.85 12.52
C GLN A 225 -11.60 3.05 11.70
N LEU A 226 -11.76 3.01 10.38
CA LEU A 226 -11.32 4.07 9.49
C LEU A 226 -12.28 5.27 9.52
N PRO A 227 -11.77 6.51 9.37
CA PRO A 227 -12.61 7.66 9.04
C PRO A 227 -13.40 7.40 7.75
N LEU A 228 -14.60 7.99 7.61
CA LEU A 228 -15.39 7.86 6.39
C LEU A 228 -14.69 8.47 5.17
N VAL A 229 -14.03 9.60 5.38
CA VAL A 229 -13.09 10.21 4.43
C VAL A 229 -11.69 10.08 5.03
N VAL A 230 -10.92 9.13 4.50
CA VAL A 230 -9.63 8.71 5.07
C VAL A 230 -8.54 9.70 4.66
N PRO A 231 -7.80 10.32 5.59
CA PRO A 231 -6.67 11.18 5.24
C PRO A 231 -5.55 10.39 4.56
N PHE A 232 -4.93 10.97 3.54
CA PHE A 232 -3.74 10.38 2.93
C PHE A 232 -2.54 10.42 3.88
N SER A 233 -2.16 9.26 4.42
CA SER A 233 -0.96 9.12 5.26
C SER A 233 -0.37 7.72 5.13
N GLN A 234 0.90 7.54 5.54
CA GLN A 234 1.50 6.20 5.58
C GLN A 234 0.75 5.25 6.51
N GLN A 235 0.24 5.76 7.64
CA GLN A 235 -0.51 4.97 8.61
C GLN A 235 -1.80 4.41 7.98
N TYR A 236 -2.58 5.25 7.29
CA TYR A 236 -3.82 4.82 6.67
C TYR A 236 -3.59 4.01 5.39
N SER A 237 -2.54 4.31 4.62
CA SER A 237 -2.23 3.60 3.39
C SER A 237 -2.11 2.09 3.61
N ARG A 238 -1.43 1.64 4.67
CA ARG A 238 -1.34 0.21 5.00
C ARG A 238 -2.71 -0.43 5.21
N LYS A 239 -3.62 0.27 5.90
CA LYS A 239 -4.98 -0.20 6.17
C LYS A 239 -5.86 -0.21 4.92
N LEU A 240 -5.71 0.77 4.04
CA LEU A 240 -6.44 0.89 2.78
C LEU A 240 -6.07 -0.20 1.76
N PHE A 241 -4.86 -0.76 1.86
CA PHE A 241 -4.36 -1.83 1.00
C PHE A 241 -4.29 -3.19 1.71
N ALA A 242 -4.88 -3.32 2.90
CA ALA A 242 -4.84 -4.56 3.66
C ALA A 242 -5.66 -5.65 2.93
N PRO A 243 -5.09 -6.83 2.67
CA PRO A 243 -5.78 -7.87 1.89
C PRO A 243 -7.08 -8.35 2.55
N GLU A 244 -7.21 -8.25 3.87
CA GLU A 244 -8.33 -8.79 4.65
C GLU A 244 -9.67 -8.14 4.36
N HIS A 245 -9.69 -6.87 3.94
CA HIS A 245 -10.94 -6.20 3.55
C HIS A 245 -11.25 -6.36 2.05
N GLY A 246 -10.34 -6.88 1.21
CA GLY A 246 -10.61 -7.17 -0.20
C GLY A 246 -11.07 -6.00 -1.09
N ILE A 247 -11.01 -4.76 -0.60
CA ILE A 247 -11.40 -3.56 -1.36
C ILE A 247 -10.20 -3.13 -2.20
N LYS A 248 -10.43 -2.94 -3.49
CA LYS A 248 -9.40 -2.54 -4.47
C LYS A 248 -9.70 -1.21 -5.15
N VAL A 249 -10.73 -0.51 -4.70
CA VAL A 249 -11.23 0.70 -5.34
C VAL A 249 -11.21 1.85 -4.32
N GLN A 250 -10.71 3.00 -4.75
CA GLN A 250 -10.65 4.21 -3.93
C GLN A 250 -11.16 5.42 -4.71
N LEU A 251 -12.06 6.19 -4.10
CA LEU A 251 -12.45 7.51 -4.59
C LEU A 251 -11.51 8.55 -3.98
N MET A 252 -10.59 9.06 -4.79
CA MET A 252 -9.61 10.07 -4.41
C MET A 252 -10.27 11.44 -4.44
N PHE A 253 -10.28 12.12 -3.30
CA PHE A 253 -10.78 13.47 -3.13
C PHE A 253 -9.61 14.44 -2.97
N PHE A 254 -9.33 15.21 -4.01
CA PHE A 254 -8.26 16.19 -4.02
C PHE A 254 -8.80 17.53 -3.51
N ALA A 255 -8.29 17.97 -2.36
CA ALA A 255 -8.68 19.24 -1.73
C ALA A 255 -7.56 19.74 -0.81
N PRO A 256 -7.52 21.03 -0.45
CA PRO A 256 -6.55 21.55 0.51
C PRO A 256 -6.53 20.73 1.80
N GLU A 257 -5.33 20.49 2.35
CA GLU A 257 -5.19 19.75 3.62
C GLU A 257 -6.01 20.40 4.74
N LYS A 258 -5.96 21.73 4.79
CA LYS A 258 -6.70 22.56 5.74
C LYS A 258 -7.98 23.04 5.07
N ASN A 259 -9.12 22.75 5.70
CA ASN A 259 -10.46 23.12 5.21
C ASN A 259 -10.75 22.54 3.83
N PRO A 260 -11.00 21.22 3.73
CA PRO A 260 -11.28 20.55 2.45
C PRO A 260 -12.58 21.03 1.75
N GLY A 261 -13.27 22.03 2.30
CA GLY A 261 -14.46 22.63 1.74
C GLY A 261 -15.76 21.90 2.08
N GLU A 262 -16.84 22.33 1.45
CA GLU A 262 -18.22 21.87 1.69
C GLU A 262 -18.49 20.47 1.12
N ALA A 263 -17.55 19.90 0.36
CA ALA A 263 -17.69 18.55 -0.21
C ALA A 263 -17.51 17.44 0.82
N LYS A 264 -16.87 17.70 1.98
CA LYS A 264 -16.59 16.65 2.97
C LYS A 264 -17.86 16.00 3.54
N PRO A 265 -18.89 16.72 4.02
CA PRO A 265 -20.13 16.11 4.48
C PRO A 265 -20.85 15.29 3.39
N VAL A 266 -20.84 15.77 2.15
CA VAL A 266 -21.38 15.04 0.98
C VAL A 266 -20.65 13.71 0.81
N LEU A 267 -19.32 13.73 0.86
CA LEU A 267 -18.49 12.53 0.74
C LEU A 267 -18.66 11.58 1.93
N GLU A 268 -18.89 12.08 3.15
CA GLU A 268 -19.18 11.23 4.30
C GLU A 268 -20.52 10.48 4.13
N GLU A 269 -21.54 11.10 3.52
CA GLU A 269 -22.79 10.44 3.17
C GLU A 269 -22.59 9.37 2.10
N VAL A 270 -21.85 9.70 1.03
CA VAL A 270 -21.46 8.73 -0.02
C VAL A 270 -20.65 7.58 0.57
N ALA A 271 -19.69 7.85 1.46
CA ALA A 271 -18.86 6.83 2.10
C ALA A 271 -19.70 5.82 2.89
N ARG A 272 -20.77 6.27 3.56
CA ARG A 272 -21.72 5.37 4.24
C ARG A 272 -22.49 4.51 3.24
N ALA A 273 -23.00 5.11 2.16
CA ALA A 273 -23.76 4.39 1.14
C ALA A 273 -22.96 3.30 0.40
N PHE A 274 -21.65 3.52 0.22
CA PHE A 274 -20.75 2.62 -0.50
C PHE A 274 -19.73 1.90 0.39
N GLN A 275 -19.94 1.88 1.71
CA GLN A 275 -19.04 1.25 2.66
C GLN A 275 -18.85 -0.24 2.30
N GLY A 276 -17.60 -0.71 2.31
CA GLY A 276 -17.29 -2.09 1.94
C GLY A 276 -17.09 -2.33 0.44
N ARG A 277 -17.46 -1.38 -0.43
CA ARG A 277 -17.22 -1.42 -1.89
C ARG A 277 -16.01 -0.58 -2.31
N LEU A 278 -15.82 0.59 -1.71
CA LEU A 278 -14.68 1.48 -1.93
C LEU A 278 -14.32 2.25 -0.65
N PHE A 279 -13.14 2.85 -0.64
CA PHE A 279 -12.78 3.89 0.34
C PHE A 279 -12.79 5.26 -0.30
N ILE A 280 -13.14 6.30 0.46
CA ILE A 280 -12.91 7.69 0.03
C ILE A 280 -11.67 8.20 0.73
N VAL A 281 -10.71 8.71 -0.03
CA VAL A 281 -9.39 9.13 0.48
C VAL A 281 -9.18 10.61 0.18
N HIS A 282 -8.96 11.43 1.21
CA HIS A 282 -8.60 12.84 1.06
C HIS A 282 -7.11 12.96 0.73
N ILE A 283 -6.82 13.40 -0.48
CA ILE A 283 -5.49 13.73 -0.98
C ILE A 283 -5.29 15.25 -0.85
N PRO A 284 -4.30 15.72 -0.07
CA PRO A 284 -3.94 17.13 -0.04
C PRO A 284 -3.58 17.65 -1.44
N SER A 285 -4.15 18.78 -1.86
CA SER A 285 -3.81 19.42 -3.14
C SER A 285 -2.35 19.89 -3.20
N GLU A 286 -1.69 20.01 -2.05
CA GLU A 286 -0.25 20.27 -1.95
C GLU A 286 0.60 19.09 -2.46
N ASN A 287 0.00 17.91 -2.65
CA ASN A 287 0.65 16.75 -3.25
C ASN A 287 0.70 16.88 -4.78
N ALA A 288 1.56 17.79 -5.27
CA ALA A 288 1.73 18.09 -6.69
C ALA A 288 2.03 16.85 -7.54
N ARG A 289 2.73 15.85 -6.98
CA ARG A 289 3.02 14.59 -7.66
C ARG A 289 1.75 13.79 -7.95
N LEU A 290 0.84 13.66 -6.98
CA LEU A 290 -0.41 12.94 -7.19
C LEU A 290 -1.37 13.73 -8.08
N LEU A 291 -1.43 15.06 -7.94
CA LEU A 291 -2.22 15.90 -8.86
C LEU A 291 -1.78 15.70 -10.31
N ASP A 292 -0.48 15.83 -10.59
CA ASP A 292 0.10 15.63 -11.92
C ASP A 292 -0.14 14.20 -12.43
N TYR A 293 -0.09 13.20 -11.57
CA TYR A 293 -0.35 11.80 -11.94
C TYR A 293 -1.79 11.57 -12.40
N PHE A 294 -2.76 12.28 -11.80
CA PHE A 294 -4.16 12.29 -12.21
C PHE A 294 -4.48 13.32 -13.30
N GLY A 295 -3.48 14.06 -13.79
CA GLY A 295 -3.68 15.10 -14.80
C GLY A 295 -4.52 16.28 -14.32
N LEU A 296 -4.55 16.52 -13.01
CA LEU A 296 -5.34 17.59 -12.38
C LEU A 296 -4.50 18.85 -12.18
N THR A 297 -5.09 20.01 -12.46
CA THR A 297 -4.50 21.33 -12.17
C THR A 297 -5.07 21.94 -10.89
N ALA A 298 -4.43 23.01 -10.40
CA ALA A 298 -4.87 23.70 -9.18
C ALA A 298 -6.26 24.33 -9.34
N GLU A 299 -6.63 24.75 -10.56
CA GLU A 299 -7.93 25.37 -10.87
C GLU A 299 -9.09 24.36 -10.82
N GLN A 300 -8.79 23.06 -10.93
CA GLN A 300 -9.79 22.00 -10.87
C GLN A 300 -10.08 21.56 -9.43
N ILE A 301 -9.42 22.14 -8.42
CA ILE A 301 -9.58 21.75 -7.01
C ILE A 301 -10.77 22.51 -6.38
N PRO A 302 -11.69 21.83 -5.66
CA PRO A 302 -11.68 20.40 -5.33
C PRO A 302 -12.03 19.48 -6.50
N ALA A 303 -11.38 18.31 -6.57
CA ALA A 303 -11.59 17.31 -7.61
C ALA A 303 -11.84 15.91 -7.03
N LEU A 304 -12.51 15.05 -7.81
CA LEU A 304 -12.70 13.64 -7.50
C LEU A 304 -12.16 12.77 -8.64
N ALA A 305 -11.50 11.67 -8.30
CA ALA A 305 -11.11 10.65 -9.26
C ALA A 305 -11.22 9.26 -8.65
N MET A 306 -11.78 8.30 -9.40
CA MET A 306 -11.73 6.90 -9.02
C MET A 306 -10.36 6.31 -9.38
N ALA A 307 -9.82 5.51 -8.47
CA ALA A 307 -8.63 4.70 -8.65
C ALA A 307 -8.99 3.22 -8.45
N ASP A 308 -8.79 2.41 -9.49
CA ASP A 308 -9.00 0.96 -9.45
C ASP A 308 -7.65 0.23 -9.45
N PHE A 309 -7.40 -0.50 -8.36
CA PHE A 309 -6.19 -1.29 -8.12
C PHE A 309 -6.42 -2.79 -8.33
N SER A 310 -7.48 -3.19 -9.04
CA SER A 310 -7.80 -4.60 -9.28
C SER A 310 -6.94 -5.27 -10.36
N GLY A 311 -6.32 -4.49 -11.25
CA GLY A 311 -5.48 -4.96 -12.36
C GLY A 311 -3.97 -4.97 -12.07
N GLU A 312 -3.15 -5.10 -13.13
CA GLU A 312 -1.67 -5.02 -13.04
C GLU A 312 -1.15 -3.60 -12.78
N GLY A 313 -2.03 -2.60 -12.79
CA GLY A 313 -1.73 -1.19 -12.55
C GLY A 313 -2.89 -0.51 -11.82
N MET A 314 -2.96 0.81 -11.96
CA MET A 314 -4.05 1.62 -11.42
C MET A 314 -4.80 2.31 -12.56
N ASP A 315 -6.03 1.88 -12.82
CA ASP A 315 -6.90 2.59 -13.75
C ASP A 315 -7.52 3.80 -13.05
N LYS A 316 -7.57 4.93 -13.76
CA LYS A 316 -8.06 6.20 -13.24
C LYS A 316 -9.36 6.57 -13.95
N TYR A 317 -10.31 7.18 -13.24
CA TYR A 317 -11.53 7.72 -13.85
C TYR A 317 -11.80 9.08 -13.24
N LEU A 318 -11.80 10.15 -14.04
CA LEU A 318 -12.07 11.50 -13.54
C LEU A 318 -13.58 11.70 -13.38
N PHE A 319 -13.97 12.30 -12.27
CA PHE A 319 -15.34 12.73 -12.05
C PHE A 319 -15.55 14.12 -12.67
N GLU A 320 -16.62 14.25 -13.44
CA GLU A 320 -17.07 15.53 -14.00
C GLU A 320 -18.50 15.80 -13.50
N GLY A 321 -18.72 16.99 -12.95
CA GLY A 321 -20.02 17.43 -12.46
C GLY A 321 -19.97 18.10 -11.09
N GLU A 322 -21.14 18.46 -10.58
CA GLU A 322 -21.28 19.04 -9.25
C GLU A 322 -21.11 17.96 -8.17
N MET A 323 -20.37 18.29 -7.09
CA MET A 323 -20.12 17.38 -5.97
C MET A 323 -21.34 17.26 -5.06
N THR A 324 -22.38 16.58 -5.56
CA THR A 324 -23.59 16.22 -4.81
C THR A 324 -23.62 14.72 -4.55
N VAL A 325 -24.34 14.29 -3.51
CA VAL A 325 -24.49 12.86 -3.17
C VAL A 325 -25.01 12.08 -4.37
N ALA A 326 -26.02 12.61 -5.08
CA ALA A 326 -26.63 11.96 -6.24
C ALA A 326 -25.64 11.79 -7.40
N ALA A 327 -24.93 12.86 -7.80
CA ALA A 327 -24.01 12.82 -8.94
C ALA A 327 -22.81 11.88 -8.67
N ILE A 328 -22.24 11.95 -7.46
CA ILE A 328 -21.12 11.09 -7.07
C ILE A 328 -21.58 9.62 -7.00
N SER A 329 -22.76 9.35 -6.45
CA SER A 329 -23.31 7.99 -6.39
C SER A 329 -23.56 7.41 -7.79
N GLU A 330 -24.10 8.21 -8.72
CA GLU A 330 -24.28 7.78 -10.11
C GLU A 330 -22.95 7.46 -10.79
N PHE A 331 -21.92 8.28 -10.58
CA PHE A 331 -20.57 8.03 -11.08
C PHE A 331 -20.00 6.72 -10.54
N ILE A 332 -20.11 6.47 -9.23
CA ILE A 332 -19.66 5.22 -8.60
C ILE A 332 -20.42 4.01 -9.18
N GLU A 333 -21.73 4.10 -9.37
CA GLU A 333 -22.50 2.99 -9.94
C GLU A 333 -22.17 2.74 -11.41
N LYS A 334 -21.93 3.78 -12.21
CA LYS A 334 -21.42 3.62 -13.59
C LYS A 334 -20.04 2.96 -13.61
N PHE A 335 -19.16 3.32 -12.68
CA PHE A 335 -17.86 2.68 -12.52
C PHE A 335 -18.01 1.17 -12.27
N PHE A 336 -18.78 0.78 -11.24
CA PHE A 336 -18.98 -0.64 -10.92
C PHE A 336 -19.76 -1.41 -12.01
N ALA A 337 -20.60 -0.73 -12.77
CA ALA A 337 -21.27 -1.27 -13.96
C ALA A 337 -20.35 -1.36 -15.20
N LYS A 338 -19.07 -0.97 -15.08
CA LYS A 338 -18.08 -0.91 -16.18
C LYS A 338 -18.52 -0.07 -17.37
N LYS A 339 -19.23 1.03 -17.09
CA LYS A 339 -19.75 1.98 -18.10
C LYS A 339 -18.90 3.22 -18.26
N LEU A 340 -17.81 3.34 -17.50
CA LEU A 340 -16.86 4.44 -17.61
C LEU A 340 -15.64 4.04 -18.42
N THR A 341 -15.06 5.02 -19.12
CA THR A 341 -13.79 4.87 -19.82
C THR A 341 -12.65 5.36 -18.91
N PRO A 342 -11.53 4.61 -18.79
CA PRO A 342 -10.38 5.07 -18.04
C PRO A 342 -9.81 6.39 -18.60
N PHE A 343 -9.41 7.27 -17.71
CA PHE A 343 -8.60 8.44 -18.02
C PHE A 343 -7.15 8.01 -18.25
N LEU A 344 -6.60 8.43 -19.39
CA LEU A 344 -5.20 8.29 -19.74
C LEU A 344 -4.57 9.67 -19.79
N LYS A 345 -3.49 9.87 -19.03
CA LYS A 345 -2.75 11.13 -19.02
C LYS A 345 -2.18 11.40 -20.42
N SER A 346 -2.27 12.64 -20.88
CA SER A 346 -1.61 13.07 -22.11
C SER A 346 -1.26 14.55 -22.04
N GLU A 347 -0.11 14.91 -22.57
CA GLU A 347 0.18 16.28 -22.99
C GLU A 347 -0.79 16.71 -24.11
N ASP A 348 -0.82 18.01 -24.39
CA ASP A 348 -1.52 18.53 -25.57
C ASP A 348 -0.74 18.21 -26.85
N VAL A 349 -1.49 17.99 -27.93
CA VAL A 349 -0.91 17.77 -29.25
C VAL A 349 -0.18 19.05 -29.67
N PRO A 350 1.14 18.97 -30.00
CA PRO A 350 1.88 20.15 -30.44
C PRO A 350 1.22 20.77 -31.67
N ALA A 351 1.04 22.10 -31.66
CA ALA A 351 0.49 22.82 -32.81
C ALA A 351 1.41 22.70 -34.04
N GLU A 352 2.72 22.63 -33.82
CA GLU A 352 3.74 22.37 -34.83
C GLU A 352 4.77 21.37 -34.26
N GLN A 353 5.38 20.58 -35.15
CA GLN A 353 6.39 19.60 -34.74
C GLN A 353 7.70 20.30 -34.36
N PRO A 354 8.27 20.02 -33.17
CA PRO A 354 9.40 20.78 -32.62
C PRO A 354 10.74 20.46 -33.29
N GLY A 355 10.82 19.41 -34.09
CA GLY A 355 12.03 18.94 -34.73
C GLY A 355 11.78 17.80 -35.72
N PRO A 356 12.84 17.18 -36.26
CA PRO A 356 12.73 16.12 -37.26
C PRO A 356 12.14 14.83 -36.69
N VAL A 357 12.33 14.56 -35.39
CA VAL A 357 11.66 13.46 -34.70
C VAL A 357 10.24 13.89 -34.37
N TYR A 358 9.25 13.16 -34.87
CA TYR A 358 7.84 13.50 -34.64
C TYR A 358 7.47 13.30 -33.16
N LYS A 359 7.08 14.38 -32.47
CA LYS A 359 6.61 14.32 -31.09
C LYS A 359 5.17 13.78 -31.07
N VAL A 360 5.01 12.60 -30.48
CA VAL A 360 3.73 11.95 -30.20
C VAL A 360 3.38 12.16 -28.73
N VAL A 361 2.10 12.42 -28.47
CA VAL A 361 1.51 12.49 -27.13
C VAL A 361 0.38 11.46 -27.04
N GLY A 362 -0.14 11.19 -25.84
CA GLY A 362 -1.20 10.17 -25.66
C GLY A 362 -2.42 10.40 -26.58
N LYS A 363 -2.85 11.67 -26.72
CA LYS A 363 -3.97 12.10 -27.57
C LYS A 363 -3.74 11.87 -29.07
N SER A 364 -2.49 11.89 -29.55
CA SER A 364 -2.15 11.69 -30.97
C SER A 364 -1.58 10.30 -31.26
N PHE A 365 -1.42 9.45 -30.25
CA PHE A 365 -0.78 8.16 -30.41
C PHE A 365 -1.52 7.25 -31.41
N GLU A 366 -2.85 7.14 -31.28
CA GLU A 366 -3.64 6.29 -32.17
C GLU A 366 -3.60 6.79 -33.62
N GLU A 367 -3.77 8.09 -33.83
CA GLU A 367 -3.74 8.69 -35.17
C GLU A 367 -2.37 8.56 -35.85
N VAL A 368 -1.27 8.75 -35.10
CA VAL A 368 0.07 8.81 -35.68
C VAL A 368 0.74 7.45 -35.70
N VAL A 369 0.76 6.75 -34.55
CA VAL A 369 1.52 5.51 -34.37
C VAL A 369 0.74 4.30 -34.85
N LEU A 370 -0.59 4.34 -34.73
CA LEU A 370 -1.46 3.24 -35.16
C LEU A 370 -2.08 3.45 -36.55
N ASP A 371 -1.55 4.39 -37.36
CA ASP A 371 -1.96 4.56 -38.75
C ASP A 371 -1.58 3.30 -39.57
N PRO A 372 -2.56 2.56 -40.12
CA PRO A 372 -2.27 1.38 -40.93
C PRO A 372 -1.57 1.72 -42.26
N LYS A 373 -1.40 3.00 -42.62
CA LYS A 373 -0.70 3.45 -43.82
C LYS A 373 0.75 3.87 -43.56
N LYS A 374 1.23 3.81 -42.32
CA LYS A 374 2.58 4.25 -41.97
C LYS A 374 3.35 3.17 -41.23
N ASN A 375 4.65 3.12 -41.47
CA ASN A 375 5.60 2.39 -40.66
C ASN A 375 6.17 3.37 -39.64
N VAL A 376 5.95 3.14 -38.35
CA VAL A 376 6.29 4.11 -37.31
C VAL A 376 7.29 3.52 -36.34
N PHE A 377 8.47 4.14 -36.21
CA PHE A 377 9.46 3.76 -35.22
C PHE A 377 9.42 4.74 -34.05
N VAL A 378 8.96 4.27 -32.88
CA VAL A 378 8.72 5.12 -31.72
C VAL A 378 9.77 4.90 -30.64
N LYS A 379 10.37 6.01 -30.18
CA LYS A 379 11.19 6.06 -28.97
C LYS A 379 10.36 6.53 -27.78
N PHE A 380 10.07 5.61 -26.87
CA PHE A 380 9.50 5.93 -25.57
C PHE A 380 10.62 6.33 -24.61
N TYR A 381 10.56 7.56 -24.13
CA TYR A 381 11.66 8.15 -23.37
C TYR A 381 11.19 8.83 -22.09
N ALA A 382 12.20 9.35 -21.44
CA ALA A 382 12.20 9.92 -20.13
C ALA A 382 13.09 11.17 -20.09
N PRO A 383 12.58 12.40 -19.86
CA PRO A 383 13.42 13.63 -19.87
C PRO A 383 14.66 13.62 -18.97
N TRP A 384 14.64 12.81 -17.91
CA TRP A 384 15.69 12.73 -16.89
C TRP A 384 16.59 11.49 -17.06
N CYS A 385 16.27 10.59 -18.00
CA CYS A 385 17.07 9.39 -18.25
C CYS A 385 18.34 9.69 -19.06
N GLY A 386 19.51 9.36 -18.50
CA GLY A 386 20.81 9.53 -19.17
C GLY A 386 20.94 8.74 -20.47
N HIS A 387 20.42 7.50 -20.52
CA HIS A 387 20.45 6.69 -21.74
C HIS A 387 19.57 7.27 -22.86
N CYS A 388 18.44 7.89 -22.52
CA CYS A 388 17.61 8.60 -23.50
C CYS A 388 18.33 9.80 -24.08
N LYS A 389 18.97 10.61 -23.21
CA LYS A 389 19.77 11.77 -23.64
C LYS A 389 20.94 11.37 -24.53
N ALA A 390 21.61 10.25 -24.23
CA ALA A 390 22.71 9.73 -25.04
C ALA A 390 22.25 9.25 -26.43
N LEU A 391 21.05 8.67 -26.54
CA LEU A 391 20.46 8.20 -27.80
C LEU A 391 19.91 9.36 -28.66
N ALA A 392 19.46 10.46 -28.05
CA ALA A 392 18.74 11.52 -28.74
C ALA A 392 19.43 12.04 -30.02
N PRO A 393 20.75 12.37 -30.03
CA PRO A 393 21.40 12.87 -31.24
C PRO A 393 21.45 11.84 -32.39
N THR A 394 21.57 10.56 -32.06
CA THR A 394 21.54 9.48 -33.05
C THR A 394 20.13 9.29 -33.62
N TYR A 395 19.11 9.39 -32.76
CA TYR A 395 17.72 9.24 -33.16
C TYR A 395 17.22 10.43 -34.01
N GLU A 396 17.70 11.64 -33.73
CA GLU A 396 17.47 12.81 -34.58
C GLU A 396 18.07 12.64 -35.98
N LYS A 397 19.31 12.11 -36.08
CA LYS A 397 19.92 11.79 -37.38
C LYS A 397 19.14 10.74 -38.15
N LEU A 398 18.58 9.75 -37.45
CA LEU A 398 17.71 8.75 -38.05
C LEU A 398 16.45 9.43 -38.61
N ALA A 399 15.78 10.28 -37.83
CA ALA A 399 14.61 11.00 -38.30
C ALA A 399 14.90 11.91 -39.50
N GLU A 400 16.02 12.62 -39.49
CA GLU A 400 16.47 13.44 -40.61
C GLU A 400 16.68 12.61 -41.90
N ALA A 401 17.14 11.36 -41.79
CA ALA A 401 17.33 10.47 -42.92
C ALA A 401 16.02 9.99 -43.56
N TYR A 402 14.92 9.97 -42.79
CA TYR A 402 13.60 9.51 -43.23
C TYR A 402 12.58 10.64 -43.43
N LYS A 403 12.96 11.91 -43.26
CA LYS A 403 12.02 13.05 -43.30
C LYS A 403 11.25 13.19 -44.62
N ASP A 404 11.83 12.71 -45.72
CA ASP A 404 11.25 12.75 -47.07
C ASP A 404 10.67 11.39 -47.50
N ASP A 405 10.71 10.36 -46.64
CA ASP A 405 10.10 9.05 -46.90
C ASP A 405 8.60 9.10 -46.56
N ALA A 406 7.75 8.88 -47.59
CA ALA A 406 6.30 8.96 -47.43
C ALA A 406 5.71 7.81 -46.58
N ASP A 407 6.46 6.74 -46.32
CA ASP A 407 5.95 5.53 -45.66
C ASP A 407 6.46 5.38 -44.22
N VAL A 408 7.51 6.11 -43.84
CA VAL A 408 8.21 5.93 -42.56
C VAL A 408 8.11 7.18 -41.71
N VAL A 409 7.72 7.02 -40.44
CA VAL A 409 7.72 8.09 -39.44
C VAL A 409 8.64 7.69 -38.28
N ILE A 410 9.62 8.54 -37.99
CA ILE A 410 10.48 8.40 -36.81
C ILE A 410 9.92 9.31 -35.71
N ALA A 411 9.41 8.70 -34.66
CA ALA A 411 8.64 9.37 -33.61
C ALA A 411 9.24 9.18 -32.21
N GLU A 412 8.87 10.05 -31.29
CA GLU A 412 9.16 9.91 -29.87
C GLU A 412 7.97 10.30 -29.00
N MET A 413 7.88 9.69 -27.81
CA MET A 413 6.86 10.00 -26.82
C MET A 413 7.47 10.02 -25.42
N ASP A 414 7.22 11.08 -24.66
CA ASP A 414 7.54 11.12 -23.24
C ASP A 414 6.54 10.23 -22.50
N ALA A 415 7.00 9.03 -22.13
CA ALA A 415 6.18 8.03 -21.47
C ALA A 415 6.02 8.28 -19.95
N THR A 416 6.47 9.43 -19.44
CA THR A 416 6.12 9.91 -18.09
C THR A 416 5.03 10.98 -18.06
N ALA A 417 4.83 11.66 -19.18
CA ALA A 417 3.79 12.65 -19.33
C ALA A 417 2.57 12.11 -20.11
N ASN A 418 2.69 10.92 -20.73
CA ASN A 418 1.67 10.34 -21.59
C ASN A 418 1.43 8.85 -21.29
N GLU A 419 0.17 8.45 -21.26
CA GLU A 419 -0.31 7.07 -21.09
C GLU A 419 -1.12 6.66 -22.33
N VAL A 420 -1.02 5.38 -22.70
CA VAL A 420 -1.72 4.80 -23.86
C VAL A 420 -2.29 3.45 -23.44
N ALA A 421 -3.55 3.17 -23.81
CA ALA A 421 -4.21 1.91 -23.48
C ALA A 421 -3.39 0.71 -23.99
N GLY A 422 -3.18 -0.28 -23.13
CA GLY A 422 -2.45 -1.52 -23.47
C GLY A 422 -0.94 -1.36 -23.64
N LEU A 423 -0.38 -0.16 -23.53
CA LEU A 423 1.06 0.10 -23.65
C LEU A 423 1.68 0.29 -22.26
N ASN A 424 2.54 -0.64 -21.85
CA ASN A 424 3.27 -0.55 -20.58
C ASN A 424 4.79 -0.44 -20.83
N ILE A 425 5.33 0.77 -20.61
CA ILE A 425 6.77 1.05 -20.75
C ILE A 425 7.46 0.89 -19.40
N ARG A 426 8.19 -0.23 -19.21
CA ARG A 426 8.86 -0.56 -17.94
C ARG A 426 10.29 -0.04 -17.82
N GLY A 427 10.87 0.49 -18.90
CA GLY A 427 12.24 0.97 -18.96
C GLY A 427 12.46 2.01 -20.05
N PHE A 428 13.50 2.82 -19.89
CA PHE A 428 13.78 3.93 -20.80
C PHE A 428 15.25 3.91 -21.30
N PRO A 429 15.50 4.16 -22.59
CA PRO A 429 14.50 4.23 -23.65
C PRO A 429 13.97 2.83 -23.99
N THR A 430 12.69 2.75 -24.36
CA THR A 430 12.12 1.58 -25.04
C THR A 430 11.84 1.98 -26.49
N LEU A 431 12.22 1.13 -27.44
CA LEU A 431 12.09 1.37 -28.88
C LEU A 431 11.17 0.31 -29.47
N LYS A 432 10.10 0.74 -30.17
CA LYS A 432 9.11 -0.17 -30.78
C LYS A 432 8.77 0.27 -32.20
N PHE A 433 8.65 -0.68 -33.11
CA PHE A 433 8.29 -0.45 -34.52
C PHE A 433 6.89 -0.96 -34.82
N TYR A 434 6.05 -0.08 -35.34
CA TYR A 434 4.65 -0.31 -35.69
C TYR A 434 4.57 -0.40 -37.21
N LYS A 435 4.14 -1.55 -37.73
CA LYS A 435 4.11 -1.80 -39.18
C LYS A 435 2.82 -1.27 -39.79
N ALA A 436 2.91 -0.73 -41.00
CA ALA A 436 1.71 -0.44 -41.79
C ALA A 436 0.89 -1.75 -41.96
N GLY A 437 -0.43 -1.64 -41.93
CA GLY A 437 -1.39 -2.76 -42.00
C GLY A 437 -1.56 -3.56 -40.70
N GLU A 438 -0.53 -3.66 -39.85
CA GLU A 438 -0.58 -4.38 -38.56
C GLU A 438 0.01 -3.55 -37.39
N PRO A 439 -0.53 -2.35 -37.12
CA PRO A 439 0.07 -1.46 -36.12
C PRO A 439 -0.14 -1.92 -34.68
N THR A 440 -1.09 -2.82 -34.39
CA THR A 440 -1.37 -3.27 -33.01
C THR A 440 -0.40 -4.34 -32.49
N ALA A 441 0.50 -4.85 -33.34
CA ALA A 441 1.51 -5.85 -33.00
C ALA A 441 2.95 -5.31 -33.20
N PRO A 442 3.41 -4.38 -32.36
CA PRO A 442 4.70 -3.75 -32.55
C PRO A 442 5.87 -4.72 -32.35
N VAL A 443 6.96 -4.48 -33.07
CA VAL A 443 8.23 -5.20 -32.93
C VAL A 443 9.16 -4.45 -31.99
N ASP A 444 9.64 -5.12 -30.95
CA ASP A 444 10.59 -4.55 -30.00
C ASP A 444 12.00 -4.50 -30.58
N TYR A 445 12.69 -3.38 -30.32
CA TYR A 445 14.09 -3.22 -30.72
C TYR A 445 15.03 -3.44 -29.54
N GLU A 446 15.88 -4.46 -29.67
CA GLU A 446 16.88 -4.85 -28.67
C GLU A 446 18.33 -4.68 -29.17
N GLY A 447 18.51 -4.08 -30.35
CA GLY A 447 19.82 -3.93 -31.01
C GLY A 447 20.69 -2.79 -30.46
N GLU A 448 21.86 -2.60 -31.08
CA GLU A 448 22.80 -1.54 -30.75
C GLU A 448 22.26 -0.15 -31.10
N ARG A 449 22.45 0.85 -30.24
CA ARG A 449 21.90 2.20 -30.43
C ARG A 449 22.77 3.09 -31.34
N THR A 450 23.27 2.53 -32.44
CA THR A 450 24.03 3.24 -33.48
C THR A 450 23.11 3.60 -34.65
N LEU A 451 23.50 4.61 -35.45
CA LEU A 451 22.67 5.02 -36.60
C LEU A 451 22.47 3.87 -37.59
N GLU A 452 23.55 3.16 -37.92
CA GLU A 452 23.54 2.00 -38.83
C GLU A 452 22.58 0.92 -38.36
N ALA A 453 22.69 0.47 -37.10
CA ALA A 453 21.84 -0.59 -36.57
C ALA A 453 20.35 -0.19 -36.44
N LEU A 454 20.07 1.11 -36.26
CA LEU A 454 18.69 1.61 -36.26
C LEU A 454 18.13 1.68 -37.68
N THR A 455 18.91 2.18 -38.65
CA THR A 455 18.53 2.20 -40.07
C THR A 455 18.29 0.79 -40.60
N ASP A 456 19.19 -0.16 -40.33
CA ASP A 456 19.04 -1.56 -40.73
C ASP A 456 17.76 -2.18 -40.17
N PHE A 457 17.40 -1.81 -38.93
CA PHE A 457 16.17 -2.30 -38.33
C PHE A 457 14.91 -1.71 -38.95
N VAL A 458 14.91 -0.42 -39.30
CA VAL A 458 13.80 0.21 -40.02
C VAL A 458 13.63 -0.46 -41.39
N GLU A 459 14.70 -0.61 -42.16
CA GLU A 459 14.65 -1.23 -43.48
C GLU A 459 14.23 -2.71 -43.44
N LYS A 460 14.68 -3.45 -42.43
CA LYS A 460 14.29 -4.85 -42.23
C LYS A 460 12.81 -5.01 -41.88
N ASN A 461 12.21 -4.05 -41.19
CA ASN A 461 10.86 -4.19 -40.65
C ASN A 461 9.79 -3.38 -41.40
N ARG A 462 10.16 -2.35 -42.17
CA ARG A 462 9.20 -1.60 -43.00
C ARG A 462 8.49 -2.54 -43.96
N VAL A 463 7.20 -2.31 -44.15
CA VAL A 463 6.42 -2.97 -45.20
C VAL A 463 6.04 -1.96 -46.27
N ALA A 464 5.93 -2.42 -47.51
CA ALA A 464 5.52 -1.58 -48.63
C ALA A 464 4.09 -1.07 -48.41
N VAL A 465 3.91 0.26 -48.47
CA VAL A 465 2.61 0.90 -48.40
C VAL A 465 2.09 1.07 -49.82
N LYS A 466 0.84 0.66 -50.07
CA LYS A 466 0.19 0.93 -51.35
C LYS A 466 -0.39 2.33 -51.31
N HIS A 467 0.17 3.23 -52.10
CA HIS A 467 -0.46 4.50 -52.43
C HIS A 467 -1.42 4.24 -53.59
N GLU A 468 -2.72 4.37 -53.36
CA GLU A 468 -3.66 4.44 -54.47
C GLU A 468 -3.34 5.74 -55.23
N GLU A 469 -2.81 5.62 -56.44
CA GLU A 469 -2.69 6.77 -57.33
C GLU A 469 -4.10 7.29 -57.58
N GLU A 470 -4.40 8.51 -57.10
CA GLU A 470 -5.58 9.24 -57.54
C GLU A 470 -5.45 9.39 -59.07
N GLU A 471 -6.23 8.60 -59.81
CA GLU A 471 -6.43 8.78 -61.24
C GLU A 471 -6.99 10.20 -61.45
N LEU A 472 -6.12 11.09 -61.92
CA LEU A 472 -6.38 12.50 -62.28
C LEU A 472 -7.46 12.65 -63.37
#